data_AF-A0A7J2XBB5-F1
#
_entry.id   AF-A0A7J2XBB5-F1
#
_cell.length_a   1.000
_cell.length_b   1.000
_cell.length_c   1.000
_cell.angle_alpha   90.00
_cell.angle_beta   90.00
_cell.angle_gamma   90.00
#
_symmetry.space_group_name_H-M   'P 1'
#
loop_
_entity.id
_entity.type
_entity.pdbx_description
1 polymer ?
#
loop_
_entity_poly.entity_id
_entity_poly.type
_entity_poly.pdbx_seq_one_letter_code
_entity_poly.pdbx_strand_id
1 'polypeptide(L)'
;MVVTDPEKRKRLVDACKGQGFVGEAPVVVVGLADPSESRWYKVDLGIAMEHIALCAVELGLGTCWIGAFYQEKVKEILDIPEQKEVVALMTVGYPREEKGEVTERKRLDEIVCYEKYRFDD
;
A
#
# COMPACT_ATOMS: atom_id res chain seq x y z
N MET A 1 10.86 -1.59 2.25
CA MET A 1 11.29 -2.13 3.57
C MET A 1 10.31 -3.21 4.00
N VAL A 2 10.77 -4.29 4.65
CA VAL A 2 9.91 -5.40 5.12
C VAL A 2 9.91 -5.43 6.65
N VAL A 3 8.73 -5.38 7.27
CA VAL A 3 8.55 -5.34 8.73
C VAL A 3 7.92 -6.65 9.21
N THR A 4 8.73 -7.48 9.87
CA THR A 4 8.33 -8.79 10.45
C THR A 4 8.37 -8.81 11.98
N ASP A 5 8.78 -7.71 12.61
CA ASP A 5 8.77 -7.58 14.06
C ASP A 5 7.34 -7.32 14.57
N PRO A 6 6.80 -8.16 15.48
CA PRO A 6 5.42 -8.05 15.95
C PRO A 6 5.16 -6.79 16.78
N GLU A 7 6.16 -6.27 17.51
CA GLU A 7 6.00 -5.05 18.30
C GLU A 7 5.95 -3.82 17.39
N LYS A 8 6.81 -3.76 16.37
CA LYS A 8 6.78 -2.70 15.35
C LYS A 8 5.46 -2.73 14.56
N ARG A 9 4.98 -3.90 14.13
CA ARG A 9 3.67 -4.00 13.45
C ARG A 9 2.51 -3.52 14.32
N LYS A 10 2.50 -3.86 15.61
CA LYS A 10 1.50 -3.34 16.56
C LYS A 10 1.56 -1.82 16.68
N ARG A 11 2.76 -1.23 16.79
CA ARG A 11 2.93 0.23 16.81
C ARG A 11 2.47 0.90 15.52
N LEU A 12 2.65 0.25 14.37
CA LEU A 12 2.19 0.77 13.08
C LEU A 12 0.66 0.92 12.99
N VAL A 13 -0.13 0.25 13.84
CA VAL A 13 -1.60 0.41 13.87
C VAL A 13 -1.98 1.86 14.15
N ASP A 14 -1.35 2.50 15.14
CA ASP A 14 -1.59 3.90 15.49
C ASP A 14 -1.13 4.85 14.38
N ALA A 15 -0.01 4.52 13.74
CA ALA A 15 0.46 5.27 12.57
C ALA A 15 -0.49 5.13 11.37
N CYS A 16 -1.17 3.98 11.24
CA CYS A 16 -2.14 3.68 10.20
C CYS A 16 -3.58 3.98 10.64
N LYS A 17 -3.80 5.00 11.47
CA LYS A 17 -5.13 5.48 11.88
C LYS A 17 -6.03 4.41 12.52
N GLY A 18 -5.46 3.48 13.30
CA GLY A 18 -6.23 2.47 14.02
C GLY A 18 -6.65 1.25 13.18
N GLN A 19 -6.08 1.07 11.99
CA GLN A 19 -6.34 -0.09 11.14
C GLN A 19 -5.70 -1.36 11.76
N GLY A 20 -6.48 -2.08 12.58
CA GLY A 20 -5.99 -3.22 13.39
C GLY A 20 -5.31 -4.34 12.60
N PHE A 21 -5.79 -4.60 11.37
CA PHE A 21 -5.21 -5.63 10.49
C PHE A 21 -3.73 -5.38 10.14
N VAL A 22 -3.23 -4.15 10.27
CA VAL A 22 -1.80 -3.82 10.11
C VAL A 22 -0.93 -4.51 11.17
N GLY A 23 -1.44 -4.62 12.40
CA GLY A 23 -0.75 -5.31 13.50
C GLY A 23 -0.92 -6.83 13.47
N GLU A 24 -2.04 -7.31 12.91
CA GLU A 24 -2.37 -8.73 12.80
C GLU A 24 -1.61 -9.44 11.67
N ALA A 25 -1.41 -8.75 10.54
CA ALA A 25 -0.69 -9.31 9.40
C ALA A 25 0.72 -9.76 9.82
N PRO A 26 1.22 -10.91 9.34
CA PRO A 26 2.58 -11.37 9.66
C PRO A 26 3.67 -10.50 9.02
N VAL A 27 3.35 -9.77 7.96
CA VAL A 27 4.30 -8.91 7.24
C VAL A 27 3.64 -7.59 6.86
N VAL A 28 4.37 -6.49 7.05
CA VAL A 28 4.05 -5.18 6.45
C VAL A 28 5.20 -4.76 5.54
N VAL A 29 4.91 -4.56 4.26
CA VAL A 29 5.82 -3.96 3.29
C VAL A 29 5.60 -2.45 3.30
N VAL A 30 6.67 -1.70 3.54
CA VAL A 30 6.66 -0.23 3.52
C VAL A 30 7.33 0.23 2.23
N GLY A 31 6.55 0.89 1.38
CA GLY A 31 7.01 1.49 0.13
C GLY A 31 7.72 2.81 0.42
N LEU A 32 9.03 2.80 0.25
CA LEU A 32 9.89 3.96 0.45
C LEU A 32 10.43 4.40 -0.89
N ALA A 33 10.46 5.71 -1.12
CA ALA A 33 11.03 6.29 -2.31
C ALA A 33 11.77 7.58 -2.01
N ASP A 34 12.63 7.99 -2.94
CA ASP A 34 13.38 9.23 -2.85
C ASP A 34 12.94 10.15 -4.00
N PRO A 35 12.30 11.29 -3.69
CA PRO A 35 11.87 12.23 -4.72
C PRO A 35 13.03 12.77 -5.57
N SER A 36 14.29 12.69 -5.08
CA SER A 36 15.47 13.14 -5.82
C SER A 36 15.97 12.12 -6.86
N GLU A 37 15.61 10.84 -6.74
CA GLU A 37 16.09 9.78 -7.65
C GLU A 37 15.39 9.82 -9.01
N SER A 38 14.11 10.18 -9.04
CA SER A 38 13.30 10.18 -10.27
C SER A 38 12.06 11.05 -10.10
N ARG A 39 11.64 11.75 -11.17
CA ARG A 39 10.31 12.39 -11.22
C ARG A 39 9.15 11.39 -11.19
N TRP A 40 9.42 10.11 -11.46
CA TRP A 40 8.44 9.03 -11.55
C TRP A 40 8.40 8.13 -10.32
N TYR A 41 9.12 8.49 -9.26
CA TYR A 41 9.35 7.64 -8.09
C TYR A 41 8.08 7.00 -7.50
N LYS A 42 6.95 7.73 -7.46
CA LYS A 42 5.66 7.18 -6.97
C LYS A 42 5.06 6.14 -7.92
N VAL A 43 5.17 6.39 -9.23
CA VAL A 43 4.68 5.47 -10.27
C VAL A 43 5.52 4.20 -10.27
N ASP A 44 6.85 4.34 -10.25
CA ASP A 44 7.78 3.22 -10.21
C ASP A 44 7.54 2.33 -8.98
N LEU A 45 7.39 2.95 -7.81
CA LEU A 45 7.07 2.24 -6.57
C LEU A 45 5.68 1.60 -6.61
N GLY A 46 4.68 2.30 -7.16
CA GLY A 46 3.33 1.78 -7.34
C GLY A 46 3.30 0.51 -8.17
N ILE A 47 4.02 0.50 -9.30
CA ILE A 47 4.17 -0.68 -10.16
C ILE A 47 4.84 -1.83 -9.40
N ALA A 48 5.94 -1.55 -8.69
CA ALA A 48 6.65 -2.58 -7.93
C ALA A 48 5.78 -3.20 -6.83
N MET A 49 5.04 -2.37 -6.09
CA MET A 49 4.14 -2.83 -5.04
C MET A 49 2.93 -3.58 -5.59
N GLU A 50 2.39 -3.19 -6.75
CA GLU A 50 1.30 -3.93 -7.39
C GLU A 50 1.76 -5.31 -7.89
N HIS A 51 2.98 -5.42 -8.45
CA HIS A 51 3.55 -6.74 -8.77
C HIS A 51 3.70 -7.63 -7.52
N ILE A 52 4.06 -7.05 -6.37
CA ILE A 52 4.08 -7.78 -5.10
C ILE A 52 2.67 -8.25 -4.73
N ALA A 53 1.65 -7.40 -4.88
CA ALA A 53 0.27 -7.76 -4.59
C ALA A 53 -0.23 -8.92 -5.48
N LEU A 54 0.01 -8.85 -6.79
CA LEU A 54 -0.38 -9.89 -7.74
C LEU A 54 0.34 -11.22 -7.45
N CYS A 55 1.65 -11.17 -7.17
CA CYS A 55 2.42 -12.36 -6.82
C CYS A 55 1.96 -12.97 -5.49
N ALA A 56 1.64 -12.15 -4.50
CA ALA A 56 1.09 -12.63 -3.23
C ALA A 56 -0.22 -13.40 -3.45
N VAL A 57 -1.13 -12.87 -4.27
CA VAL A 57 -2.40 -13.54 -4.60
C VAL A 57 -2.16 -14.86 -5.32
N GLU A 58 -1.25 -14.92 -6.28
CA GLU A 58 -0.87 -16.16 -6.98
C GLU A 58 -0.34 -17.23 -6.00
N LEU A 59 0.34 -16.81 -4.95
CA LEU A 59 0.86 -17.67 -3.88
C LEU A 59 -0.19 -18.01 -2.80
N GLY A 60 -1.45 -17.63 -2.97
CA GLY A 60 -2.53 -17.87 -2.01
C GLY A 60 -2.52 -16.95 -0.78
N LEU A 61 -1.78 -15.82 -0.85
CA LEU A 61 -1.74 -14.79 0.17
C LEU A 61 -2.72 -13.66 -0.14
N GLY A 62 -3.14 -12.94 0.90
CA GLY A 62 -3.90 -11.70 0.79
C GLY A 62 -3.01 -10.48 1.00
N THR A 63 -3.40 -9.38 0.38
CA THR A 63 -2.78 -8.07 0.61
C THR A 63 -3.82 -6.98 0.82
N CYS A 64 -3.44 -5.90 1.50
CA CYS A 64 -4.22 -4.68 1.59
C CYS A 64 -3.28 -3.49 1.48
N TRP A 65 -3.58 -2.58 0.54
CA TRP A 65 -2.89 -1.30 0.38
C TRP A 65 -3.36 -0.30 1.46
N ILE A 66 -2.41 0.36 2.11
CA ILE A 66 -2.67 1.37 3.13
C ILE A 66 -2.12 2.72 2.66
N GLY A 67 -3.03 3.57 2.18
CA GLY A 67 -2.77 4.99 1.91
C GLY A 67 -3.14 5.92 3.07
N ALA A 68 -3.87 5.42 4.06
CA ALA A 68 -4.31 6.20 5.22
C ALA A 68 -3.38 6.02 6.42
N PHE A 69 -2.33 6.84 6.50
CA PHE A 69 -1.35 6.79 7.60
C PHE A 69 -0.76 8.18 7.90
N TYR A 70 -0.07 8.31 9.03
CA TYR A 70 0.75 9.46 9.41
C TYR A 70 2.21 9.16 9.09
N GLN A 71 2.73 9.73 7.99
CA GLN A 71 4.09 9.45 7.52
C GLN A 71 5.14 9.60 8.63
N GLU A 72 5.13 10.71 9.36
CA GLU A 72 6.14 11.00 10.38
C GLU A 72 6.16 9.96 11.51
N LYS A 73 4.99 9.43 11.90
CA LYS A 73 4.91 8.34 12.88
C LYS A 73 5.50 7.04 12.32
N VAL A 74 5.25 6.74 11.05
CA VAL A 74 5.85 5.55 10.40
C VAL A 74 7.38 5.69 10.38
N LYS A 75 7.89 6.89 10.07
CA LYS A 75 9.33 7.14 10.07
C LYS A 75 9.96 6.96 11.45
N GLU A 76 9.34 7.52 12.48
CA GLU A 76 9.79 7.37 13.88
C GLU A 76 9.79 5.91 14.35
N ILE A 77 8.74 5.15 14.06
CA ILE A 77 8.62 3.74 14.49
C ILE A 77 9.70 2.86 13.84
N LEU A 78 10.09 3.19 12.60
CA LEU A 78 10.92 2.34 11.76
C LEU A 78 12.34 2.89 11.51
N ASP A 79 12.72 3.98 12.18
CA ASP A 79 13.99 4.70 11.95
C ASP A 79 14.24 5.01 10.45
N ILE A 80 13.21 5.54 9.78
CA ILE A 80 13.34 5.93 8.37
C ILE A 80 13.93 7.34 8.29
N PRO A 81 14.99 7.55 7.48
CA PRO A 81 15.58 8.87 7.30
C PRO A 81 14.61 9.90 6.70
N GLU A 82 14.77 11.17 7.08
CA GLU A 82 13.89 12.26 6.69
C GLU A 82 13.72 12.41 5.17
N GLN A 83 14.78 12.18 4.41
CA GLN A 83 14.82 12.31 2.95
C GLN A 83 14.01 11.25 2.19
N LYS A 84 13.64 10.14 2.84
CA LYS A 84 12.81 9.11 2.19
C LYS A 84 11.34 9.42 2.44
N GLU A 85 10.54 9.39 1.38
CA GLU A 85 9.09 9.49 1.45
C GLU A 85 8.49 8.10 1.71
N VAL A 86 7.54 8.02 2.64
CA VAL A 86 6.71 6.82 2.81
C VAL A 86 5.50 6.99 1.90
N VAL A 87 5.49 6.28 0.77
CA VAL A 87 4.44 6.46 -0.25
C VAL A 87 3.21 5.63 0.08
N ALA A 88 3.40 4.38 0.53
CA ALA A 88 2.33 3.47 0.91
C ALA A 88 2.85 2.37 1.84
N LEU A 89 1.95 1.76 2.59
CA LEU A 89 2.21 0.48 3.26
C LEU A 89 1.33 -0.60 2.63
N MET A 90 1.73 -1.86 2.77
CA MET A 90 0.97 -3.02 2.31
C MET A 90 1.09 -4.14 3.35
N THR A 91 -0.03 -4.67 3.80
CA THR A 91 -0.03 -5.92 4.58
C THR A 91 0.07 -7.12 3.65
N VAL A 92 0.74 -8.18 4.11
CA VAL A 92 0.82 -9.46 3.42
C VAL A 92 0.63 -10.58 4.44
N GLY A 93 -0.24 -11.54 4.16
CA GLY A 93 -0.50 -12.67 5.04
C GLY A 93 -1.47 -13.69 4.46
N TYR A 94 -1.78 -14.74 5.22
CA TYR A 94 -2.82 -15.69 4.84
C TYR A 94 -4.20 -15.10 5.15
N PRO A 95 -5.13 -15.03 4.18
CA PRO A 95 -6.49 -14.58 4.43
C PRO A 95 -7.17 -15.45 5.49
N ARG A 96 -7.80 -14.84 6.49
CA ARG A 96 -8.63 -15.55 7.47
C ARG A 96 -10.00 -15.91 6.89
N GLU A 97 -10.50 -15.06 6.00
CA GLU A 97 -11.81 -15.14 5.38
C GLU A 97 -11.64 -15.14 3.87
N GLU A 98 -12.57 -15.81 3.17
CA GLU A 98 -12.64 -15.69 1.72
C GLU A 98 -13.00 -14.25 1.34
N LYS A 99 -12.48 -13.81 0.19
CA LYS A 99 -12.80 -12.49 -0.33
C LYS A 99 -14.30 -12.44 -0.61
N GLY A 100 -15.01 -11.56 0.11
CA GLY A 100 -16.43 -11.30 -0.12
C GLY A 100 -16.69 -10.64 -1.48
N GLU A 101 -17.89 -10.09 -1.66
CA GLU A 101 -18.27 -9.43 -2.89
C GLU A 101 -17.28 -8.31 -3.26
N VAL A 102 -16.81 -8.35 -4.52
CA VAL A 102 -15.93 -7.32 -5.04
C VAL A 102 -16.75 -6.06 -5.24
N THR A 103 -16.27 -4.93 -4.73
CA THR A 103 -16.92 -3.64 -4.96
C THR A 103 -17.05 -3.35 -6.45
N GLU A 104 -18.22 -2.84 -6.86
CA GLU A 104 -18.44 -2.45 -8.25
C GLU A 104 -17.38 -1.44 -8.70
N ARG A 105 -16.85 -1.65 -9.90
CA ARG A 105 -15.94 -0.70 -10.56
C ARG A 105 -16.77 0.18 -11.47
N LYS A 106 -16.32 1.43 -11.66
CA LYS A 106 -16.84 2.32 -12.70
C LYS A 106 -16.85 1.59 -14.04
N ARG A 107 -17.89 1.82 -14.84
CA ARG A 107 -17.97 1.29 -16.19
C ARG A 107 -16.86 1.88 -17.05
N LEU A 108 -16.46 1.15 -18.10
CA LEU A 108 -15.41 1.62 -19.00
C LEU A 108 -15.75 2.97 -19.65
N ASP A 109 -17.03 3.21 -19.95
CA ASP A 109 -17.47 4.48 -20.52
C ASP A 109 -17.46 5.65 -19.54
N GLU A 110 -17.16 5.43 -18.26
CA GLU A 110 -16.95 6.48 -17.26
C GLU A 110 -15.48 6.83 -17.04
N ILE A 111 -14.54 6.02 -17.57
CA ILE A 111 -13.09 6.20 -17.34
C ILE A 111 -12.24 6.13 -18.60
N VAL A 112 -12.77 5.63 -19.73
CA VAL A 112 -12.08 5.52 -21.01
C VAL A 112 -12.56 6.59 -21.98
N CYS A 113 -11.60 7.24 -22.63
CA CYS A 113 -11.81 8.18 -23.74
C CYS A 113 -10.92 7.76 -24.91
N TYR A 114 -11.41 7.89 -26.14
CA TYR A 114 -10.62 7.66 -27.35
C TYR A 114 -10.18 9.01 -27.92
N GLU A 115 -8.88 9.16 -28.18
CA GLU A 115 -8.21 10.32 -28.80
C GLU A 115 -8.31 11.66 -28.04
N LYS A 116 -9.41 11.97 -27.35
CA LYS A 116 -9.68 13.25 -26.68
C LYS A 116 -10.38 13.04 -25.34
N TYR A 117 -10.05 13.86 -24.35
CA TYR A 117 -10.76 13.89 -23.06
C TYR A 117 -12.23 14.32 -23.25
N ARG A 118 -13.16 13.67 -22.56
CA ARG A 118 -14.62 13.86 -22.74
C ARG A 118 -15.43 13.87 -21.45
N PHE A 119 -14.78 13.91 -20.29
CA PHE A 119 -15.48 14.01 -19.02
C PHE A 119 -15.59 15.48 -18.66
N ASP A 120 -16.80 15.94 -18.35
CA ASP A 120 -17.02 17.28 -17.83
C ASP A 120 -16.51 17.33 -16.36
N ASP A 121 -15.92 18.46 -15.95
CA ASP A 121 -15.46 18.68 -14.56
C ASP A 121 -16.63 18.76 -13.56
#